data_AF-A0A0W8D0I6-F1
#
_entry.id   AF-A0A0W8D0I6-F1
#
_cell.length_a   1.000
_cell.length_b   1.000
_cell.length_c   1.000
_cell.angle_alpha   90.00
_cell.angle_beta   90.00
_cell.angle_gamma   90.00
#
_symmetry.space_group_name_H-M   'P 1'
#
loop_
_entity.id
_entity.type
_entity.pdbx_description
1 polymer ?
#
loop_
_entity_poly.entity_id
_entity_poly.type
_entity_poly.pdbx_seq_one_letter_code
_entity_poly.pdbx_strand_id
1 'polypeptide(L)'
;MTYRFLGNSGLLVSKVSLGSWMDINDKYTADAWYDMMKLAFEHGVNFFDNAELYGGGLAEKNMGAAIKKGIAQGTWSVRTSAGTPESSRMANPLFKSLSPDFAERVAKADKLKPLAEKLGISMAELAVAWCVSNENVSTVMIGAKTMEQLEQNLKAVEALEKITSDVKAEIDSLVPFVPELSKSIGSEMTRGHFL
;
A
#
# COMPACT_ATOMS: atom_id res chain seq x y z
N MET A 1 -3.92 11.98 -8.23
CA MET A 1 -2.70 11.15 -8.40
C MET A 1 -1.60 11.90 -9.16
N THR A 2 -0.33 11.54 -8.96
CA THR A 2 0.77 11.83 -9.91
C THR A 2 1.32 10.51 -10.49
N TYR A 3 1.88 10.56 -11.70
CA TYR A 3 2.29 9.38 -12.46
C TYR A 3 3.79 9.40 -12.78
N ARG A 4 4.37 8.24 -13.10
CA ARG A 4 5.75 8.09 -13.57
C ARG A 4 5.94 6.80 -14.37
N PHE A 5 7.01 6.70 -15.14
CA PHE A 5 7.32 5.47 -15.88
C PHE A 5 7.75 4.33 -14.94
N LEU A 6 7.30 3.11 -15.26
CA LEU A 6 7.73 1.87 -14.63
C LEU A 6 9.12 1.47 -15.18
N GLY A 7 10.16 2.05 -14.58
CA GLY A 7 11.52 2.01 -15.12
C GLY A 7 11.56 2.47 -16.59
N ASN A 8 12.34 1.77 -17.42
CA ASN A 8 12.53 2.10 -18.84
C ASN A 8 11.48 1.44 -19.77
N SER A 9 10.37 0.91 -19.24
CA SER A 9 9.36 0.18 -20.04
C SER A 9 8.46 1.05 -20.92
N GLY A 10 8.43 2.37 -20.68
CA GLY A 10 7.46 3.29 -21.29
C GLY A 10 6.03 3.21 -20.72
N LEU A 11 5.74 2.25 -19.81
CA LEU A 11 4.45 2.17 -19.13
C LEU A 11 4.33 3.25 -18.05
N LEU A 12 3.32 4.11 -18.15
CA LEU A 12 3.06 5.20 -17.21
C LEU A 12 2.12 4.74 -16.08
N VAL A 13 2.66 4.57 -14.87
CA VAL A 13 1.92 4.08 -13.70
C VAL A 13 1.69 5.18 -12.66
N SER A 14 0.63 5.05 -11.87
CA SER A 14 0.37 5.89 -10.70
C SER A 14 1.44 5.66 -9.64
N LYS A 15 1.92 6.73 -8.98
CA LYS A 15 2.96 6.63 -7.94
C LYS A 15 2.53 5.80 -6.71
N VAL A 16 1.23 5.55 -6.55
CA VAL A 16 0.65 4.59 -5.62
C VAL A 16 -0.18 3.58 -6.41
N SER A 17 -0.11 2.30 -6.04
CA SER A 17 -0.85 1.19 -6.66
C SER A 17 -1.58 0.36 -5.60
N LEU A 18 -2.70 -0.30 -5.95
CA LEU A 18 -3.49 -1.10 -5.00
C LEU A 18 -3.19 -2.61 -5.18
N GLY A 19 -2.55 -3.22 -4.19
CA GLY A 19 -2.33 -4.67 -4.14
C GLY A 19 -3.48 -5.41 -3.45
N SER A 20 -3.90 -6.56 -3.99
CA SER A 20 -5.10 -7.27 -3.55
C SER A 20 -4.87 -8.47 -2.61
N TRP A 21 -3.70 -8.56 -1.98
CA TRP A 21 -3.39 -9.62 -1.02
C TRP A 21 -4.33 -9.58 0.21
N MET A 22 -5.04 -10.69 0.44
CA MET A 22 -6.09 -10.83 1.46
C MET A 22 -6.08 -12.23 2.10
N ASP A 23 -6.55 -12.30 3.34
CA ASP A 23 -6.94 -13.54 4.04
C ASP A 23 -8.31 -14.05 3.55
N ILE A 24 -8.56 -15.37 3.64
CA ILE A 24 -9.89 -15.94 3.30
C ILE A 24 -10.88 -15.53 4.40
N ASN A 25 -11.86 -14.69 4.03
CA ASN A 25 -12.90 -14.21 4.93
C ASN A 25 -14.12 -13.71 4.14
N ASP A 26 -15.33 -14.03 4.61
CA ASP A 26 -16.58 -13.75 3.89
C ASP A 26 -16.84 -12.24 3.66
N LYS A 27 -16.20 -11.35 4.44
CA LYS A 27 -16.28 -9.90 4.24
C LYS A 27 -15.69 -9.42 2.91
N TYR A 28 -14.78 -10.19 2.32
CA TYR A 28 -14.11 -9.85 1.06
C TYR A 28 -14.98 -10.28 -0.12
N THR A 29 -16.11 -9.61 -0.31
CA THR A 29 -17.04 -9.84 -1.44
C THR A 29 -16.56 -9.14 -2.71
N ALA A 30 -17.10 -9.54 -3.86
CA ALA A 30 -16.89 -8.84 -5.13
C ALA A 30 -17.38 -7.38 -5.09
N ASP A 31 -18.40 -7.07 -4.28
CA ASP A 31 -18.90 -5.70 -4.10
C ASP A 31 -17.95 -4.85 -3.26
N ALA A 32 -17.43 -5.38 -2.14
CA ALA A 32 -16.42 -4.70 -1.34
C ALA A 32 -15.13 -4.44 -2.14
N TRP A 33 -14.72 -5.41 -2.98
CA TRP A 33 -13.61 -5.23 -3.91
C TRP A 33 -13.89 -4.18 -4.99
N TYR A 34 -15.11 -4.13 -5.51
CA TYR A 34 -15.53 -3.08 -6.43
C TYR A 34 -15.46 -1.69 -5.81
N ASP A 35 -15.99 -1.51 -4.59
CA ASP A 35 -15.98 -0.21 -3.93
C ASP A 35 -14.55 0.26 -3.63
N MET A 36 -13.66 -0.64 -3.16
CA MET A 36 -12.23 -0.35 -2.99
C MET A 36 -11.54 0.02 -4.31
N MET A 37 -11.72 -0.77 -5.37
CA MET A 37 -11.10 -0.50 -6.68
C MET A 37 -11.62 0.79 -7.29
N LYS A 38 -12.91 1.08 -7.13
CA LYS A 38 -13.55 2.33 -7.52
C LYS A 38 -12.89 3.51 -6.80
N LEU A 39 -12.85 3.53 -5.47
CA LEU A 39 -12.24 4.64 -4.72
C LEU A 39 -10.78 4.89 -5.12
N ALA A 40 -9.98 3.83 -5.32
CA ALA A 40 -8.61 3.94 -5.81
C ALA A 40 -8.54 4.54 -7.23
N PHE A 41 -9.36 4.05 -8.15
CA PHE A 41 -9.44 4.55 -9.53
C PHE A 41 -9.87 6.03 -9.58
N GLU A 42 -10.86 6.43 -8.77
CA GLU A 42 -11.34 7.81 -8.67
C GLU A 42 -10.26 8.79 -8.20
N HIS A 43 -9.35 8.36 -7.31
CA HIS A 43 -8.18 9.13 -6.90
C HIS A 43 -7.05 9.15 -7.96
N GLY A 44 -7.17 8.33 -9.01
CA GLY A 44 -6.26 8.22 -10.15
C GLY A 44 -5.28 7.04 -10.10
N VAL A 45 -5.55 5.99 -9.32
CA VAL A 45 -4.77 4.74 -9.41
C VAL A 45 -5.07 4.03 -10.72
N ASN A 46 -4.04 3.73 -11.51
CA ASN A 46 -4.16 2.97 -12.77
C ASN A 46 -3.47 1.61 -12.73
N PHE A 47 -2.83 1.25 -11.63
CA PHE A 47 -2.09 -0.01 -11.45
C PHE A 47 -2.63 -0.76 -10.22
N PHE A 48 -3.07 -1.99 -10.45
CA PHE A 48 -3.62 -2.92 -9.48
C PHE A 48 -2.84 -4.23 -9.56
N ASP A 49 -2.52 -4.83 -8.41
CA ASP A 49 -1.71 -6.05 -8.29
C ASP A 49 -2.53 -7.20 -7.69
N ASN A 50 -2.27 -8.44 -8.14
CA ASN A 50 -2.98 -9.65 -7.75
C ASN A 50 -2.11 -10.91 -8.01
N ALA A 51 -2.45 -12.04 -7.39
CA ALA A 51 -1.83 -13.33 -7.64
C ALA A 51 -2.75 -14.51 -7.26
N GLU A 52 -2.57 -15.65 -7.95
CA GLU A 52 -3.38 -16.88 -7.79
C GLU A 52 -3.51 -17.39 -6.34
N LEU A 53 -2.49 -17.19 -5.51
CA LEU A 53 -2.49 -17.64 -4.11
C LEU A 53 -3.27 -16.71 -3.16
N TYR A 54 -3.61 -15.48 -3.59
CA TYR A 54 -4.23 -14.47 -2.73
C TYR A 54 -5.68 -14.85 -2.40
N GLY A 55 -5.93 -15.16 -1.13
CA GLY A 55 -7.19 -15.74 -0.67
C GLY A 55 -7.54 -17.08 -1.34
N GLY A 56 -6.55 -17.86 -1.82
CA GLY A 56 -6.82 -19.09 -2.58
C GLY A 56 -7.55 -18.84 -3.91
N GLY A 57 -7.08 -17.85 -4.67
CA GLY A 57 -7.68 -17.40 -5.93
C GLY A 57 -8.99 -16.63 -5.75
N LEU A 58 -9.37 -16.27 -4.52
CA LEU A 58 -10.55 -15.42 -4.26
C LEU A 58 -10.29 -13.97 -4.66
N ALA A 59 -9.07 -13.46 -4.50
CA ALA A 59 -8.71 -12.10 -4.89
C ALA A 59 -8.87 -11.86 -6.40
N GLU A 60 -8.45 -12.80 -7.25
CA GLU A 60 -8.60 -12.72 -8.71
C GLU A 60 -10.08 -12.80 -9.13
N LYS A 61 -10.86 -13.70 -8.52
CA LYS A 61 -12.31 -13.84 -8.77
C LYS A 61 -13.05 -12.55 -8.43
N ASN A 62 -12.77 -11.96 -7.27
CA ASN A 62 -13.37 -10.71 -6.83
C ASN A 62 -12.94 -9.52 -7.70
N MET A 63 -11.65 -9.38 -8.00
CA MET A 63 -11.14 -8.32 -8.89
C MET A 63 -11.75 -8.42 -10.30
N GLY A 64 -11.84 -9.63 -10.87
CA GLY A 64 -12.47 -9.86 -12.15
C GLY A 64 -13.98 -9.57 -12.16
N ALA A 65 -14.68 -9.82 -11.05
CA ALA A 65 -16.09 -9.44 -10.88
C ALA A 65 -16.25 -7.91 -10.73
N ALA A 66 -15.39 -7.26 -9.94
CA ALA A 66 -15.36 -5.81 -9.77
C ALA A 66 -15.11 -5.07 -11.10
N ILE A 67 -14.13 -5.52 -11.90
CA ILE A 67 -13.85 -4.98 -13.24
C ILE A 67 -15.08 -5.07 -14.13
N LYS A 68 -15.75 -6.23 -14.19
CA LYS A 68 -17.00 -6.43 -14.95
C LYS A 68 -18.12 -5.50 -14.48
N LYS A 69 -18.32 -5.37 -13.16
CA LYS A 69 -19.32 -4.47 -12.56
C LYS A 69 -19.06 -3.01 -12.95
N GLY A 70 -17.82 -2.55 -12.86
CA GLY A 70 -17.46 -1.18 -13.25
C GLY A 70 -17.52 -0.90 -14.76
N ILE A 71 -17.27 -1.90 -15.61
CA ILE A 71 -17.51 -1.79 -17.06
C ILE A 71 -19.01 -1.62 -17.32
N ALA A 72 -19.85 -2.47 -16.72
CA ALA A 72 -21.31 -2.41 -16.88
C ALA A 72 -21.95 -1.14 -16.31
N GLN A 73 -21.33 -0.51 -15.30
CA GLN A 73 -21.80 0.74 -14.69
C GLN A 73 -21.13 2.01 -15.25
N GLY A 74 -20.15 1.91 -16.14
CA GLY A 74 -19.37 3.06 -16.65
C GLY A 74 -18.42 3.69 -15.62
N THR A 75 -18.21 3.03 -14.48
CA THR A 75 -17.46 3.49 -13.30
C THR A 75 -15.99 3.79 -13.58
N TRP A 76 -15.42 3.23 -14.63
CA TRP A 76 -14.05 3.53 -15.07
C TRP A 76 -13.94 4.90 -15.79
N SER A 77 -14.70 5.87 -15.30
CA SER A 77 -14.68 7.31 -15.62
C SER A 77 -14.78 8.13 -14.31
N VAL A 78 -14.02 9.22 -14.20
CA VAL A 78 -13.52 9.74 -12.90
C VAL A 78 -14.47 10.72 -12.18
N ARG A 79 -14.70 10.53 -10.85
CA ARG A 79 -15.20 11.49 -9.81
C ARG A 79 -15.16 10.84 -8.41
N THR A 80 -14.95 11.55 -7.29
CA THR A 80 -14.44 11.02 -5.98
C THR A 80 -15.34 11.16 -4.73
N SER A 81 -15.33 10.20 -3.75
CA SER A 81 -15.43 10.38 -2.25
C SER A 81 -15.84 9.09 -1.45
N ALA A 82 -15.86 8.97 -0.10
CA ALA A 82 -14.95 9.34 1.04
C ALA A 82 -15.53 8.91 2.44
N GLY A 83 -14.69 8.61 3.47
CA GLY A 83 -15.01 8.67 4.94
C GLY A 83 -14.76 7.43 5.86
N THR A 84 -13.97 7.59 6.95
CA THR A 84 -13.49 6.66 8.05
C THR A 84 -14.55 6.01 8.98
N PRO A 85 -14.26 4.93 9.80
CA PRO A 85 -13.03 4.09 10.04
C PRO A 85 -13.32 2.54 10.08
N GLU A 86 -12.50 1.54 10.50
CA GLU A 86 -11.05 1.18 10.58
C GLU A 86 -10.94 -0.36 10.87
N SER A 87 -9.86 -1.08 10.53
CA SER A 87 -9.36 -2.26 11.30
C SER A 87 -7.90 -2.67 11.01
N SER A 88 -7.06 -2.94 12.02
CA SER A 88 -5.62 -3.23 11.81
C SER A 88 -5.28 -4.69 11.47
N ARG A 89 -4.28 -4.89 10.58
CA ARG A 89 -3.76 -6.21 10.18
C ARG A 89 -3.02 -6.95 11.31
N MET A 90 -2.35 -6.24 12.22
CA MET A 90 -1.48 -6.85 13.24
C MET A 90 -2.23 -7.49 14.41
N ALA A 91 -3.57 -7.47 14.40
CA ALA A 91 -4.40 -8.16 15.39
C ALA A 91 -4.44 -9.69 15.21
N ASN A 92 -4.07 -10.21 14.03
CA ASN A 92 -4.09 -11.66 13.76
C ASN A 92 -2.80 -12.33 14.30
N PRO A 93 -2.90 -13.36 15.18
CA PRO A 93 -1.74 -14.03 15.79
C PRO A 93 -0.71 -14.60 14.80
N LEU A 94 -1.13 -15.05 13.62
CA LEU A 94 -0.24 -15.63 12.61
C LEU A 94 0.74 -14.59 12.05
N PHE A 95 0.31 -13.34 11.89
CA PHE A 95 1.21 -12.25 11.45
C PHE A 95 2.08 -11.72 12.60
N LYS A 96 1.69 -11.97 13.85
CA LYS A 96 2.49 -11.62 15.03
C LYS A 96 3.64 -12.60 15.26
N SER A 97 3.44 -13.90 15.04
CA SER A 97 4.54 -14.89 15.13
C SER A 97 5.55 -14.78 13.99
N LEU A 98 5.11 -14.33 12.80
CA LEU A 98 5.97 -14.06 11.64
C LEU A 98 6.76 -12.73 11.73
N SER A 99 6.78 -12.05 12.89
CA SER A 99 7.54 -10.81 13.10
C SER A 99 7.97 -10.65 14.57
N PRO A 100 8.94 -11.45 15.05
CA PRO A 100 9.36 -11.44 16.47
C PRO A 100 9.82 -10.06 16.95
N ASP A 101 10.65 -9.35 16.19
CA ASP A 101 11.14 -8.01 16.51
C ASP A 101 10.13 -6.86 16.23
N PHE A 102 8.84 -7.18 16.00
CA PHE A 102 7.80 -6.16 15.74
C PHE A 102 7.73 -5.07 16.82
N ALA A 103 7.88 -5.42 18.11
CA ALA A 103 7.86 -4.45 19.20
C ALA A 103 9.03 -3.44 19.11
N GLU A 104 10.22 -3.90 18.73
CA GLU A 104 11.39 -3.04 18.52
C GLU A 104 11.21 -2.14 17.28
N ARG A 105 10.65 -2.69 16.20
CA ARG A 105 10.33 -1.95 14.98
C ARG A 105 9.28 -0.84 15.23
N VAL A 106 8.27 -1.11 16.06
CA VAL A 106 7.31 -0.10 16.54
C VAL A 106 8.03 0.96 17.39
N ALA A 107 8.86 0.58 18.36
CA ALA A 107 9.60 1.53 19.19
C ALA A 107 10.57 2.42 18.39
N LYS A 108 11.07 1.95 17.24
CA LYS A 108 11.84 2.77 16.28
C LYS A 108 10.92 3.71 15.48
N ALA A 109 9.80 3.22 14.95
CA ALA A 109 8.84 4.03 14.20
C ALA A 109 8.17 5.13 15.07
N ASP A 110 7.96 4.87 16.35
CA ASP A 110 7.37 5.80 17.31
C ASP A 110 8.18 7.10 17.46
N LYS A 111 9.49 7.07 17.20
CA LYS A 111 10.35 8.26 17.19
C LYS A 111 9.97 9.28 16.10
N LEU A 112 9.26 8.84 15.05
CA LEU A 112 8.82 9.70 13.95
C LEU A 112 7.46 10.38 14.24
N LYS A 113 6.76 10.02 15.32
CA LYS A 113 5.46 10.63 15.68
C LYS A 113 5.54 12.17 15.84
N PRO A 114 6.53 12.76 16.54
CA PRO A 114 6.64 14.22 16.65
C PRO A 114 6.91 14.89 15.30
N LEU A 115 7.55 14.20 14.34
CA LEU A 115 7.78 14.69 12.98
C LEU A 115 6.50 14.63 12.14
N ALA A 116 5.71 13.55 12.24
CA ALA A 116 4.40 13.46 11.61
C ALA A 116 3.44 14.57 12.12
N GLU A 117 3.41 14.79 13.44
CA GLU A 117 2.68 15.87 14.10
C GLU A 117 3.15 17.26 13.62
N LYS A 118 4.46 17.52 13.62
CA LYS A 118 5.10 18.75 13.10
C LYS A 118 4.76 19.05 11.65
N LEU A 119 4.60 18.02 10.82
CA LEU A 119 4.23 18.13 9.40
C LEU A 119 2.71 18.16 9.18
N GLY A 120 1.89 17.95 10.21
CA GLY A 120 0.43 17.87 10.10
C GLY A 120 -0.02 16.76 9.14
N ILE A 121 0.53 15.56 9.30
CA ILE A 121 0.17 14.34 8.55
C ILE A 121 0.18 13.12 9.48
N SER A 122 -0.53 12.06 9.12
CA SER A 122 -0.47 10.80 9.85
C SER A 122 0.82 10.01 9.58
N MET A 123 1.15 9.08 10.47
CA MET A 123 2.27 8.14 10.29
C MET A 123 2.17 7.29 9.01
N ALA A 124 0.96 6.98 8.54
CA ALA A 124 0.76 6.25 7.30
C ALA A 124 1.09 7.12 6.07
N GLU A 125 0.63 8.38 6.08
CA GLU A 125 0.94 9.35 5.03
C GLU A 125 2.44 9.66 4.97
N LEU A 126 3.09 9.85 6.13
CA LEU A 126 4.54 10.05 6.22
C LEU A 126 5.31 8.86 5.61
N ALA A 127 4.94 7.62 5.95
CA ALA A 127 5.61 6.42 5.45
C ALA A 127 5.45 6.22 3.94
N VAL A 128 4.22 6.38 3.41
CA VAL A 128 3.96 6.26 1.97
C VAL A 128 4.61 7.41 1.19
N ALA A 129 4.51 8.65 1.68
CA ALA A 129 5.14 9.80 1.05
C ALA A 129 6.68 9.68 1.02
N TRP A 130 7.30 9.20 2.11
CA TRP A 130 8.74 8.96 2.16
C TRP A 130 9.17 7.94 1.08
N CYS A 131 8.50 6.79 0.98
CA CYS A 131 8.78 5.79 -0.05
C CYS A 131 8.59 6.33 -1.48
N VAL A 132 7.52 7.08 -1.74
CA VAL A 132 7.23 7.70 -3.05
C VAL A 132 8.18 8.86 -3.37
N SER A 133 8.81 9.50 -2.37
CA SER A 133 9.79 10.58 -2.53
C SER A 133 11.17 10.11 -3.04
N ASN A 134 11.35 8.81 -3.30
CA ASN A 134 12.55 8.24 -3.89
C ASN A 134 12.41 8.19 -5.42
N GLU A 135 13.33 8.84 -6.14
CA GLU A 135 13.32 8.88 -7.60
C GLU A 135 13.54 7.52 -8.28
N ASN A 136 13.94 6.48 -7.55
CA ASN A 136 14.07 5.11 -8.07
C ASN A 136 12.80 4.25 -7.88
N VAL A 137 11.83 4.71 -7.07
CA VAL A 137 10.60 3.96 -6.75
C VAL A 137 9.50 4.29 -7.77
N SER A 138 9.22 3.37 -8.69
CA SER A 138 8.23 3.58 -9.77
C SER A 138 6.79 3.65 -9.26
N THR A 139 6.45 2.90 -8.23
CA THR A 139 5.17 2.99 -7.51
C THR A 139 5.31 2.41 -6.11
N VAL A 140 4.48 2.84 -5.16
CA VAL A 140 4.34 2.22 -3.84
C VAL A 140 3.03 1.47 -3.79
N MET A 141 3.14 0.15 -3.70
CA MET A 141 1.99 -0.74 -3.59
C MET A 141 1.43 -0.72 -2.18
N ILE A 142 0.23 -0.18 -2.02
CA ILE A 142 -0.51 -0.12 -0.76
C ILE A 142 -1.52 -1.27 -0.68
N GLY A 143 -1.83 -1.67 0.54
CA GLY A 143 -2.96 -2.55 0.85
C GLY A 143 -3.77 -1.94 1.99
N ALA A 144 -5.08 -2.22 2.01
CA ALA A 144 -6.00 -1.70 3.01
C ALA A 144 -6.99 -2.79 3.43
N LYS A 145 -7.40 -2.81 4.71
CA LYS A 145 -8.44 -3.74 5.21
C LYS A 145 -9.84 -3.13 5.27
N THR A 146 -9.94 -1.81 5.08
CA THR A 146 -11.15 -0.99 5.10
C THR A 146 -11.02 0.15 4.07
N MET A 147 -12.12 0.84 3.75
CA MET A 147 -12.19 1.83 2.65
C MET A 147 -11.33 3.08 2.89
N GLU A 148 -10.91 3.31 4.12
CA GLU A 148 -10.57 4.63 4.62
C GLU A 148 -9.11 4.65 5.10
N GLN A 149 -8.58 3.48 5.47
CA GLN A 149 -7.16 3.16 5.29
C GLN A 149 -6.74 3.35 3.82
N LEU A 150 -7.60 2.96 2.86
CA LEU A 150 -7.34 3.18 1.45
C LEU A 150 -7.34 4.68 1.12
N GLU A 151 -8.36 5.43 1.53
CA GLU A 151 -8.41 6.89 1.34
C GLU A 151 -7.21 7.63 1.99
N GLN A 152 -6.84 7.28 3.22
CA GLN A 152 -5.66 7.83 3.92
C GLN A 152 -4.36 7.53 3.17
N ASN A 153 -4.17 6.29 2.71
CA ASN A 153 -2.98 5.91 1.94
C ASN A 153 -2.93 6.58 0.55
N LEU A 154 -4.08 6.95 -0.04
CA LEU A 154 -4.16 7.69 -1.30
C LEU A 154 -3.82 9.18 -1.12
N LYS A 155 -4.24 9.80 -0.01
CA LYS A 155 -3.90 11.19 0.37
C LYS A 155 -2.43 11.41 0.67
N ALA A 156 -1.68 10.35 0.99
CA ALA A 156 -0.22 10.41 1.16
C ALA A 156 0.54 11.03 -0.04
N VAL A 157 -0.04 11.03 -1.25
CA VAL A 157 0.53 11.68 -2.43
C VAL A 157 0.54 13.21 -2.30
N GLU A 158 -0.37 13.80 -1.52
CA GLU A 158 -0.42 15.24 -1.21
C GLU A 158 0.66 15.63 -0.19
N ALA A 159 1.09 14.69 0.67
CA ALA A 159 2.16 14.91 1.63
C ALA A 159 3.57 14.94 1.00
N LEU A 160 3.73 14.65 -0.31
CA LEU A 160 5.03 14.58 -0.96
C LEU A 160 5.84 15.88 -0.91
N GLU A 161 5.18 17.02 -1.04
CA GLU A 161 5.83 18.35 -0.98
C GLU A 161 6.40 18.65 0.41
N LYS A 162 5.94 17.94 1.45
CA LYS A 162 6.44 18.03 2.82
C LYS A 162 7.71 17.20 3.05
N ILE A 163 8.08 16.28 2.15
CA ILE A 163 9.24 15.38 2.31
C ILE A 163 10.52 15.99 1.69
N THR A 164 10.95 17.12 2.26
CA THR A 164 12.15 17.87 1.83
C THR A 164 13.46 17.13 2.16
N SER A 165 14.59 17.66 1.68
CA SER A 165 15.95 17.22 2.10
C SER A 165 16.10 17.17 3.62
N ASP A 166 15.59 18.20 4.28
CA ASP A 166 15.81 18.45 5.70
C ASP A 166 14.95 17.51 6.54
N VAL A 167 13.71 17.24 6.08
CA VAL A 167 12.83 16.21 6.65
C VAL A 167 13.40 14.81 6.45
N LYS A 168 14.06 14.52 5.32
CA LYS A 168 14.77 13.24 5.13
C LYS A 168 15.95 13.10 6.11
N ALA A 169 16.77 14.13 6.28
CA ALA A 169 17.85 14.14 7.25
C ALA A 169 17.35 14.04 8.71
N GLU A 170 16.20 14.61 9.04
CA GLU A 170 15.55 14.48 10.34
C GLU A 170 15.06 13.03 10.58
N ILE A 171 14.48 12.37 9.57
CA ILE A 171 14.12 10.94 9.61
C ILE A 171 15.35 10.06 9.84
N ASP A 172 16.43 10.28 9.07
CA ASP A 172 17.66 9.49 9.16
C ASP A 172 18.37 9.66 10.53
N SER A 173 18.23 10.85 11.14
CA SER A 173 18.73 11.14 12.49
C SER A 173 17.89 10.48 13.61
N LEU A 174 16.56 10.44 13.44
CA LEU A 174 15.65 9.79 14.40
C LEU A 174 15.74 8.26 14.35
N VAL A 175 15.85 7.70 13.13
CA VAL A 175 15.89 6.25 12.87
C VAL A 175 17.14 5.90 12.02
N PRO A 176 18.36 6.00 12.60
CA PRO A 176 19.59 5.68 11.88
C PRO A 176 19.61 4.19 11.54
N PHE A 177 19.43 3.87 10.26
CA PHE A 177 19.37 2.52 9.74
C PHE A 177 20.16 2.41 8.43
N VAL A 178 21.24 1.62 8.47
CA VAL A 178 21.99 1.22 7.27
C VAL A 178 21.46 -0.15 6.83
N PRO A 179 20.91 -0.31 5.61
CA PRO A 179 20.41 -1.59 5.15
C PRO A 179 21.54 -2.58 4.85
N GLU A 180 21.61 -3.68 5.60
CA GLU A 180 22.38 -4.87 5.20
C GLU A 180 21.66 -5.61 4.06
N LEU A 181 22.43 -6.25 3.17
CA LEU A 181 21.88 -7.23 2.23
C LEU A 181 21.26 -8.40 3.01
N SER A 182 20.02 -8.77 2.66
CA SER A 182 19.32 -9.86 3.33
C SER A 182 20.04 -11.20 3.12
N LYS A 183 20.50 -11.79 4.22
CA LYS A 183 20.98 -13.18 4.28
C LYS A 183 19.84 -14.10 3.84
N SER A 184 20.14 -15.16 3.08
CA SER A 184 19.12 -16.10 2.59
C SER A 184 18.28 -16.65 3.76
N ILE A 185 16.96 -16.61 3.59
CA ILE A 185 15.96 -17.04 4.59
C ILE A 185 15.27 -18.36 4.20
N GLY A 186 15.85 -19.13 3.27
CA GLY A 186 15.40 -20.48 2.90
C GLY A 186 14.09 -20.56 2.10
N SER A 187 13.23 -19.54 2.17
CA SER A 187 11.98 -19.41 1.40
C SER A 187 12.17 -19.29 -0.11
N GLU A 188 13.42 -19.28 -0.59
CA GLU A 188 13.77 -19.48 -1.99
C GLU A 188 13.33 -20.86 -2.50
N MET A 189 13.35 -21.90 -1.64
CA MET A 189 12.89 -23.24 -2.02
C MET A 189 11.39 -23.31 -2.35
N THR A 190 10.57 -22.40 -1.81
CA THR A 190 9.14 -22.32 -2.16
C THR A 190 8.90 -21.72 -3.54
N ARG A 191 9.87 -21.02 -4.14
CA ARG A 191 9.80 -20.58 -5.55
C ARG A 191 10.19 -21.67 -6.54
N GLY A 192 11.03 -22.62 -6.15
CA GLY A 192 11.52 -23.71 -7.00
C GLY A 192 10.48 -24.77 -7.42
N HIS A 193 9.20 -24.57 -7.09
CA HIS A 193 8.09 -25.46 -7.46
C HIS A 193 7.19 -24.89 -8.59
N PHE A 194 7.49 -23.69 -9.09
CA PHE A 194 6.68 -22.95 -10.08
C PHE A 194 7.50 -22.39 -11.24
N LEU A 195 8.58 -23.09 -11.62
CA LEU A 195 9.45 -22.84 -12.78
C LEU A 195 9.76 -24.16 -13.50
#